data_AF-A0A1S4F748-F1
#
_entry.id   AF-A0A1S4F748-F1
#
_cell.length_a   1.000
_cell.length_b   1.000
_cell.length_c   1.000
_cell.angle_alpha   90.00
_cell.angle_beta   90.00
_cell.angle_gamma   90.00
#
_symmetry.space_group_name_H-M   'P 1'
#
loop_
_entity.id
_entity.type
_entity.pdbx_description
1 polymer ?
#
loop_
_entity_poly.entity_id
_entity_poly.type
_entity_poly.pdbx_seq_one_letter_code
_entity_poly.pdbx_strand_id
1 'polypeptide(L)'
;MSYLSNFTADTGKTILIDVLKTANLPDNAKKLSEAKANSGKEMIKMMQYVFPLVMQLQINVIKDYGFPPNREGLVQFEQIIREFEREDVDIARLRSQIRSIYLPPININSTNDVLI
;
A
#
# COMPACT_ATOMS: atom_id res chain seq x y z
N MET A 1 15.44 -18.45 1.35
CA MET A 1 16.21 -17.62 2.31
C MET A 1 15.20 -16.72 3.00
N SER A 2 14.85 -17.02 4.26
CA SER A 2 13.93 -16.22 5.06
C SER A 2 14.71 -15.05 5.65
N TYR A 3 14.50 -13.83 5.13
CA TYR A 3 15.14 -12.61 5.68
C TYR A 3 14.40 -12.07 6.91
N LEU A 4 13.35 -12.76 7.35
CA LEU A 4 12.34 -12.24 8.28
C LEU A 4 11.91 -13.29 9.30
N SER A 5 12.86 -14.06 9.82
CA SER A 5 12.62 -15.12 10.82
C SER A 5 11.84 -14.65 12.06
N ASN A 6 11.70 -13.34 12.28
CA ASN A 6 10.99 -12.71 13.39
C ASN A 6 10.02 -11.59 12.97
N PHE A 7 9.45 -11.61 11.76
CA PHE A 7 8.46 -10.60 11.39
C PHE A 7 7.15 -10.82 12.18
N THR A 8 6.67 -9.76 12.84
CA THR A 8 5.46 -9.80 13.66
C THR A 8 4.42 -8.82 13.13
N ALA A 9 3.17 -8.95 13.61
CA ALA A 9 2.10 -8.00 13.32
C ALA A 9 2.48 -6.56 13.71
N ASP A 10 3.20 -6.36 14.81
CA ASP A 10 3.63 -5.03 15.26
C ASP A 10 4.66 -4.40 14.32
N THR A 11 5.60 -5.20 13.79
CA THR A 11 6.51 -4.76 12.73
C THR A 11 5.72 -4.39 11.48
N GLY A 12 4.74 -5.22 11.07
CA GLY A 12 3.86 -4.92 9.95
C GLY A 12 3.09 -3.61 10.10
N LYS A 13 2.49 -3.37 11.27
CA LYS A 13 1.82 -2.09 11.60
C LYS A 13 2.76 -0.90 11.50
N THR A 14 3.97 -1.04 12.05
CA THR A 14 4.99 0.02 12.01
C THR A 14 5.36 0.37 10.57
N ILE A 15 5.60 -0.62 9.72
CA ILE A 15 5.91 -0.42 8.30
C ILE A 15 4.75 0.27 7.58
N LEU A 16 3.51 -0.19 7.77
CA LEU A 16 2.33 0.42 7.13
C LEU A 16 2.12 1.88 7.57
N ILE A 17 2.35 2.17 8.85
CA ILE A 17 2.34 3.55 9.38
C ILE A 17 3.42 4.39 8.69
N ASP A 18 4.62 3.85 8.52
CA ASP A 18 5.71 4.57 7.87
C ASP A 18 5.48 4.77 6.37
N VAL A 19 4.82 3.84 5.68
CA VAL A 19 4.32 4.06 4.31
C VAL A 19 3.37 5.25 4.27
N LEU A 20 2.40 5.33 5.18
CA LEU A 20 1.46 6.45 5.25
C LEU A 20 2.16 7.79 5.58
N LYS A 21 3.10 7.79 6.53
CA LYS A 21 3.91 8.99 6.84
C LYS A 21 4.72 9.42 5.61
N THR A 22 5.37 8.47 4.94
CA THR A 22 6.19 8.73 3.76
C THR A 22 5.34 9.28 2.62
N ALA A 23 4.14 8.76 2.40
CA ALA A 23 3.19 9.28 1.41
C ALA A 23 2.76 10.73 1.71
N ASN A 24 2.71 11.12 2.98
CA ASN A 24 2.35 12.46 3.44
C ASN A 24 3.53 13.45 3.48
N LEU A 25 4.77 13.02 3.20
CA LEU A 25 5.89 13.95 3.06
C LEU A 25 5.63 14.92 1.89
N PRO A 26 6.03 16.21 1.99
CA PRO A 26 5.63 17.24 1.03
C PRO A 26 5.88 16.87 -0.44
N ASP A 27 7.05 16.30 -0.75
CA ASP A 27 7.42 15.91 -2.12
C ASP A 27 6.57 14.75 -2.64
N ASN A 28 6.26 13.78 -1.79
CA ASN A 28 5.47 12.60 -2.16
C ASN A 28 3.98 12.97 -2.27
N ALA A 29 3.47 13.76 -1.32
CA ALA A 29 2.11 14.27 -1.32
C ALA A 29 1.85 15.11 -2.57
N LYS A 30 2.81 15.99 -2.96
CA LYS A 30 2.74 16.76 -4.20
C LYS A 30 2.66 15.86 -5.43
N LYS A 31 3.57 14.90 -5.58
CA LYS A 31 3.57 13.94 -6.71
C LYS A 31 2.28 13.14 -6.79
N LEU A 32 1.80 12.64 -5.66
CA LEU A 32 0.53 11.89 -5.58
C LEU A 32 -0.66 12.78 -5.95
N SER A 33 -0.67 14.04 -5.50
CA SER A 33 -1.73 15.00 -5.83
C SER A 33 -1.74 15.34 -7.33
N GLU A 34 -0.58 15.58 -7.93
CA GLU A 34 -0.45 15.83 -9.38
C GLU A 34 -0.92 14.62 -10.19
N ALA A 35 -0.51 13.40 -9.80
CA ALA A 35 -0.96 12.17 -10.45
C ALA A 35 -2.48 11.96 -10.31
N LYS A 36 -3.06 12.27 -9.14
CA LYS A 36 -4.52 12.24 -8.91
C LYS A 36 -5.25 13.26 -9.79
N ALA A 37 -4.73 14.48 -9.90
CA ALA A 37 -5.31 15.51 -10.75
C ALA A 37 -5.32 15.09 -12.23
N ASN A 38 -4.23 14.47 -12.70
CA ASN A 38 -4.12 13.94 -14.07
C ASN A 38 -5.05 12.74 -14.32
N SER A 39 -5.40 11.99 -13.26
CA SER A 39 -6.27 10.83 -13.34
C SER A 39 -7.77 11.17 -13.30
N GLY A 40 -8.12 12.31 -12.70
CA GLY A 40 -9.51 12.67 -12.44
C GLY A 40 -10.20 11.63 -11.55
N LYS A 41 -11.37 11.15 -11.98
CA LYS A 41 -12.12 10.07 -11.31
C LYS A 41 -12.02 8.72 -12.04
N GLU A 42 -11.18 8.62 -13.07
CA GLU A 42 -11.06 7.40 -13.86
C GLU A 42 -10.20 6.35 -13.14
N MET A 43 -10.81 5.22 -12.81
CA MET A 43 -10.15 4.13 -12.09
C MET A 43 -8.90 3.62 -12.83
N ILE A 44 -8.99 3.46 -14.16
CA ILE A 44 -7.87 2.99 -14.99
C ILE A 44 -6.72 4.00 -14.93
N LYS A 45 -6.99 5.30 -14.99
CA LYS A 45 -5.94 6.33 -14.89
C LYS A 45 -5.32 6.38 -13.50
N MET A 46 -6.11 6.24 -12.44
CA MET A 46 -5.58 6.11 -11.07
C MET A 46 -4.61 4.93 -10.95
N MET A 47 -4.93 3.80 -11.57
CA MET A 47 -4.04 2.64 -11.65
C MET A 47 -2.80 2.84 -12.54
N GLN A 48 -2.87 3.72 -13.54
CA GLN A 48 -1.73 4.02 -14.42
C GLN A 48 -0.78 5.06 -13.83
N TYR A 49 -1.30 6.09 -13.16
CA TYR A 49 -0.51 7.23 -12.69
C TYR A 49 -0.23 7.21 -11.19
N VAL A 50 -1.20 6.84 -10.36
CA VAL A 50 -1.06 6.92 -8.90
C VAL A 50 -0.52 5.63 -8.32
N PHE A 51 -1.01 4.47 -8.78
CA PHE A 51 -0.57 3.17 -8.27
C PHE A 51 0.95 2.95 -8.36
N PRO A 52 1.66 3.22 -9.47
CA PRO A 52 3.11 3.03 -9.54
C PRO A 52 3.87 3.88 -8.53
N LEU A 53 3.39 5.09 -8.23
CA LEU A 53 3.99 5.96 -7.22
C LEU A 53 3.83 5.37 -5.82
N VAL A 54 2.65 4.85 -5.49
CA VAL A 54 2.42 4.17 -4.20
C VAL A 54 3.29 2.93 -4.08
N MET A 55 3.42 2.11 -5.15
CA MET A 55 4.31 0.95 -5.13
C MET A 55 5.77 1.34 -4.88
N GLN A 56 6.25 2.44 -5.51
CA GLN A 56 7.60 2.93 -5.28
C GLN A 56 7.80 3.43 -3.84
N LEU A 57 6.79 4.07 -3.25
CA LEU A 57 6.82 4.48 -1.84
C LEU A 57 6.92 3.27 -0.92
N GLN A 58 6.11 2.23 -1.16
CA GLN A 58 6.18 0.99 -0.38
C GLN A 58 7.56 0.36 -0.48
N ILE A 59 8.11 0.17 -1.69
CA ILE A 59 9.46 -0.36 -1.92
C ILE A 59 10.52 0.46 -1.17
N ASN A 60 10.41 1.78 -1.20
CA ASN A 60 11.35 2.66 -0.52
C ASN A 60 11.30 2.54 1.01
N VAL A 61 10.13 2.27 1.59
CA VAL A 61 10.01 2.08 3.04
C VAL A 61 10.48 0.68 3.45
N ILE A 62 9.99 -0.37 2.80
CA ILE A 62 10.26 -1.75 3.23
C ILE A 62 11.74 -2.14 3.13
N LYS A 63 12.52 -1.47 2.28
CA LYS A 63 13.97 -1.71 2.18
C LYS A 63 14.70 -1.42 3.51
N ASP A 64 14.22 -0.44 4.26
CA ASP A 64 14.80 -0.05 5.56
C ASP A 64 14.47 -1.08 6.66
N TYR A 65 13.56 -2.02 6.35
CA TYR A 65 13.14 -3.14 7.19
C TYR A 65 13.72 -4.49 6.71
N GLY A 66 14.67 -4.46 5.78
CA GLY A 66 15.36 -5.67 5.30
C GLY A 66 14.70 -6.40 4.14
N PHE A 67 13.63 -5.85 3.55
CA PHE A 67 13.09 -6.39 2.31
C PHE A 67 13.94 -5.98 1.11
N PRO A 68 14.02 -6.80 0.04
CA PRO A 68 14.63 -6.39 -1.21
C PRO A 68 14.00 -5.10 -1.77
N PRO A 69 14.79 -4.11 -2.24
CA PRO A 69 14.29 -2.84 -2.77
C PRO A 69 13.78 -2.98 -4.22
N ASN A 70 12.93 -3.97 -4.47
CA ASN A 70 12.39 -4.30 -5.78
C ASN A 70 10.95 -4.81 -5.68
N ARG A 71 10.35 -5.18 -6.82
CA ARG A 71 8.98 -5.72 -6.87
C ARG A 71 8.82 -7.03 -6.11
N GLU A 72 9.85 -7.88 -6.08
CA GLU A 72 9.81 -9.14 -5.36
C GLU A 72 9.70 -8.91 -3.85
N GLY A 73 10.50 -8.00 -3.29
CA GLY A 73 10.40 -7.62 -1.88
C GLY A 73 9.03 -7.04 -1.52
N LEU A 74 8.45 -6.23 -2.41
CA LEU A 74 7.09 -5.72 -2.22
C LEU A 74 6.05 -6.84 -2.22
N VAL A 75 6.12 -7.79 -3.15
CA VAL A 75 5.19 -8.94 -3.20
C VAL A 75 5.30 -9.78 -1.92
N GLN A 76 6.52 -10.03 -1.44
CA GLN A 76 6.74 -10.75 -0.18
C GLN A 76 6.12 -10.01 1.01
N PHE A 77 6.36 -8.70 1.12
CA PHE A 77 5.73 -7.88 2.16
C PHE A 77 4.21 -7.93 2.11
N GLU A 78 3.61 -7.75 0.92
CA GLU A 78 2.16 -7.76 0.74
C GLU A 78 1.51 -9.12 1.04
N GLN A 79 2.24 -10.23 0.81
CA GLN A 79 1.81 -11.57 1.19
C GLN A 79 1.78 -11.73 2.72
N ILE A 80 2.86 -11.34 3.40
CA ILE A 80 2.96 -11.41 4.87
C ILE A 80 1.88 -10.53 5.52
N ILE A 81 1.70 -9.30 5.05
CA ILE A 81 0.66 -8.38 5.55
C ILE A 81 -0.74 -8.96 5.32
N ARG A 82 -0.99 -9.68 4.22
CA ARG A 82 -2.29 -10.33 3.96
C ARG A 82 -2.62 -11.43 4.98
N GLU A 83 -1.60 -12.13 5.48
CA GLU A 83 -1.80 -13.13 6.53
C GLU A 83 -2.24 -12.46 7.82
N PHE A 84 -1.54 -11.40 8.25
CA PHE A 84 -1.89 -10.65 9.46
C PHE A 84 -3.20 -9.86 9.35
N GLU A 85 -3.56 -9.35 8.16
CA GLU A 85 -4.82 -8.59 7.93
C GLU A 85 -6.07 -9.39 8.34
N ARG A 86 -6.00 -10.73 8.32
CA ARG A 86 -7.13 -11.59 8.70
C ARG A 86 -7.39 -11.64 10.21
N GLU A 87 -6.36 -11.35 11.00
CA GLU A 87 -6.37 -11.51 12.45
C GLU A 87 -6.19 -10.19 13.21
N ASP A 88 -5.62 -9.16 12.56
CA ASP A 88 -5.35 -7.84 13.13
C ASP A 88 -6.13 -6.75 12.37
N VAL A 89 -7.15 -6.19 13.04
CA VAL A 89 -8.03 -5.13 12.50
C VAL A 89 -7.27 -3.83 12.22
N ASP A 90 -6.21 -3.54 12.96
CA ASP A 90 -5.41 -2.34 12.71
C ASP A 90 -4.60 -2.47 11.42
N ILE A 91 -4.07 -3.66 11.13
CA ILE A 91 -3.42 -3.93 9.84
C ILE A 91 -4.41 -3.77 8.69
N ALA A 92 -5.62 -4.30 8.82
CA ALA A 92 -6.68 -4.12 7.81
C ALA A 92 -7.01 -2.63 7.58
N ARG A 93 -7.15 -1.87 8.66
CA ARG A 93 -7.43 -0.43 8.60
C ARG A 93 -6.28 0.36 7.95
N LEU A 94 -5.03 0.06 8.29
CA LEU A 94 -3.86 0.72 7.71
C LEU A 94 -3.70 0.39 6.22
N ARG A 95 -3.88 -0.88 5.85
CA ARG A 95 -3.82 -1.32 4.45
C ARG A 95 -4.93 -0.68 3.62
N SER A 96 -6.13 -0.55 4.17
CA SER A 96 -7.25 0.17 3.53
C SER A 96 -6.92 1.65 3.27
N GLN A 97 -6.29 2.33 4.24
CA GLN A 97 -5.84 3.71 4.05
C GLN A 97 -4.82 3.83 2.91
N ILE A 98 -3.83 2.94 2.82
CA ILE A 98 -2.86 2.94 1.71
C ILE A 98 -3.56 2.69 0.37
N ARG A 99 -4.46 1.71 0.31
CA ARG A 99 -5.27 1.40 -0.88
C ARG A 99 -6.10 2.60 -1.35
N SER A 100 -6.67 3.37 -0.43
CA SER A 100 -7.45 4.58 -0.73
C SER A 100 -6.65 5.69 -1.43
N ILE A 101 -5.32 5.62 -1.39
CA ILE A 101 -4.46 6.57 -2.10
C ILE A 101 -4.60 6.37 -3.62
N TYR A 102 -4.72 5.12 -4.09
CA TYR A 102 -4.71 4.78 -5.51
C TYR A 102 -5.99 4.08 -6.01
N LEU A 103 -6.93 3.73 -5.11
CA LEU A 103 -8.27 3.30 -5.47
C LEU A 103 -9.24 4.49 -5.41
N PRO A 104 -10.14 4.65 -6.39
CA PRO A 104 -11.23 5.61 -6.25
C PRO A 104 -12.16 5.22 -5.08
N PRO A 105 -12.89 6.18 -4.48
CA PRO A 105 -13.90 5.86 -3.48
C PRO A 105 -14.96 4.94 -4.12
N ILE A 106 -14.99 3.68 -3.68
CA ILE A 106 -15.99 2.71 -4.11
C ILE A 106 -17.28 3.07 -3.38
N ASN A 107 -18.23 3.70 -4.08
CA ASN A 107 -19.61 3.79 -3.59
C ASN A 107 -20.16 2.37 -3.57
N ILE A 108 -20.34 1.82 -2.38
CA ILE A 108 -20.86 0.47 -2.13
C ILE A 108 -22.37 0.43 -2.41
N ASN A 109 -22.76 0.69 -3.67
CA ASN A 109 -24.09 0.41 -4.20
C ASN A 109 -23.96 -0.54 -5.38
N SER A 110 -23.27 -1.67 -5.19
CA SER A 110 -23.41 -2.88 -6.01
C SER A 110 -22.69 -4.04 -5.33
N THR A 111 -23.49 -4.87 -4.69
CA THR A 111 -23.45 -6.33 -4.61
C THR A 111 -22.28 -7.03 -5.32
N ASN A 112 -21.57 -7.88 -4.57
CA ASN A 112 -20.79 -9.04 -5.01
C ASN A 112 -19.82 -8.86 -6.19
N ASP A 113 -18.55 -8.64 -5.88
CA ASP A 113 -17.46 -9.34 -6.56
C ASP A 113 -16.34 -9.61 -5.55
N VAL A 114 -16.58 -10.61 -4.71
CA VAL A 114 -15.55 -11.64 -4.48
C VAL A 114 -15.24 -12.19 -5.87
N LEU A 115 -13.97 -12.37 -6.23
CA LEU A 115 -13.49 -13.59 -6.89
C LEU A 115 -11.96 -13.50 -7.11
N ILE A 116 -11.30 -14.41 -6.36
CA ILE A 116 -10.10 -15.19 -6.69
C ILE A 116 -8.76 -14.43 -6.71
#